data_AF-A0A699X8S8-F1
#
_entry.id   AF-A0A699X8S8-F1
#
_cell.length_a   1.000
_cell.length_b   1.000
_cell.length_c   1.000
_cell.angle_alpha   90.00
_cell.angle_beta   90.00
_cell.angle_gamma   90.00
#
_symmetry.space_group_name_H-M   'P 1'
#
loop_
_entity.id
_entity.type
_entity.pdbx_description
1 polymer ?
#
loop_
_entity_poly.entity_id
_entity_poly.type
_entity_poly.pdbx_seq_one_letter_code
_entity_poly.pdbx_strand_id
1 'polypeptide(L)'
;EEESFDPQLLEIFRQEAQTHLETLNRYLEASALDESAAFSDELLRALHTLKGSAYMAGVLPMAELASPLDQLVREFKTNHLAVGQPEIEL
;
A
#
# COMPACT_ATOMS: atom_id res chain seq x y z
N GLU A 1 10.06 -21.79 18.92
CA GLU A 1 8.98 -22.48 18.20
C GLU A 1 8.86 -21.74 16.87
N GLU A 2 8.95 -22.44 15.74
CA GLU A 2 8.62 -21.81 14.46
C GLU A 2 7.12 -21.51 14.51
N GLU A 3 6.75 -20.24 14.62
CA GLU A 3 5.36 -19.82 14.39
C GLU A 3 5.01 -20.23 12.96
N SER A 4 4.36 -21.38 12.82
CA SER A 4 3.87 -21.81 11.51
C SER A 4 2.70 -20.90 11.15
N PHE A 5 2.90 -20.08 10.12
CA PHE A 5 1.82 -19.27 9.55
C PHE A 5 0.62 -20.15 9.19
N ASP A 6 -0.59 -19.64 9.40
CA ASP A 6 -1.80 -20.29 8.88
C ASP A 6 -1.77 -20.27 7.34
N PRO A 7 -1.68 -21.42 6.66
CA PRO A 7 -1.59 -21.48 5.21
C PRO A 7 -2.80 -20.84 4.51
N GLN A 8 -3.98 -20.87 5.14
CA GLN A 8 -5.17 -20.25 4.59
C GLN A 8 -5.07 -18.72 4.63
N LEU A 9 -4.59 -18.17 5.74
CA LEU A 9 -4.38 -16.72 5.87
C LEU A 9 -3.28 -16.22 4.94
N LEU A 10 -2.21 -17.01 4.74
CA LEU A 10 -1.17 -16.69 3.77
C LEU A 10 -1.70 -16.63 2.34
N GLU A 11 -2.55 -17.59 1.94
CA GLU A 11 -3.11 -17.58 0.59
C GLU A 11 -4.09 -16.42 0.37
N ILE A 12 -4.91 -16.10 1.38
CA ILE A 12 -5.77 -14.91 1.36
C ILE A 12 -4.92 -13.65 1.21
N PHE A 13 -3.90 -13.49 2.06
CA PHE A 13 -2.98 -12.35 1.99
C PHE A 13 -2.33 -12.25 0.62
N ARG A 14 -1.85 -13.35 0.04
CA ARG A 14 -1.22 -13.36 -1.28
C ARG A 14 -2.15 -12.80 -2.38
N GLN A 15 -3.41 -13.21 -2.37
CA GLN A 15 -4.41 -12.76 -3.34
C GLN A 15 -4.79 -11.28 -3.14
N GLU A 16 -5.01 -10.86 -1.90
CA GLU A 16 -5.31 -9.47 -1.56
C GLU A 16 -4.13 -8.54 -1.85
N ALA A 17 -2.91 -8.97 -1.51
CA ALA A 17 -1.70 -8.20 -1.75
C ALA A 17 -1.50 -7.92 -3.24
N GLN A 18 -1.72 -8.91 -4.09
CA GLN A 18 -1.66 -8.72 -5.54
C GLN A 18 -2.66 -7.65 -6.00
N THR A 19 -3.91 -7.71 -5.53
CA THR A 19 -4.95 -6.73 -5.88
C THR A 19 -4.57 -5.32 -5.45
N HIS A 20 -4.04 -5.15 -4.23
CA HIS A 20 -3.67 -3.83 -3.70
C HIS A 20 -2.40 -3.26 -4.33
N LEU A 21 -1.43 -4.12 -4.66
CA LEU A 21 -0.23 -3.72 -5.40
C LEU A 21 -0.58 -3.30 -6.84
N GLU A 22 -1.56 -3.94 -7.48
CA GLU A 22 -2.06 -3.51 -8.79
C GLU A 22 -2.71 -2.11 -8.71
N THR A 23 -3.45 -1.79 -7.65
CA THR A 23 -3.97 -0.42 -7.42
C THR A 23 -2.83 0.59 -7.26
N LEU A 24 -1.79 0.25 -6.49
CA LEU A 24 -0.60 1.11 -6.34
C LEU A 24 0.09 1.35 -7.69
N ASN A 25 0.34 0.29 -8.46
CA ASN A 25 1.00 0.39 -9.76
C ASN A 25 0.20 1.27 -10.74
N ARG A 26 -1.12 1.08 -10.84
CA ARG A 26 -1.98 1.93 -11.68
C ARG A 26 -1.92 3.40 -11.27
N TYR A 27 -1.86 3.67 -9.97
CA TYR A 27 -1.72 5.04 -9.48
C TYR A 27 -0.36 5.65 -9.87
N LEU A 28 0.73 4.91 -9.71
CA LEU A 28 2.08 5.37 -10.07
C LEU A 28 2.19 5.63 -11.58
N GLU A 29 1.68 4.71 -12.41
CA GLU A 29 1.65 4.87 -13.87
C GLU A 29 0.85 6.10 -14.32
N ALA A 30 -0.32 6.34 -13.70
CA ALA A 30 -1.13 7.51 -13.99
C ALA A 30 -0.45 8.82 -13.54
N SER A 31 0.20 8.81 -12.38
CA SER A 31 0.87 9.99 -11.81
C SER A 31 2.16 10.34 -12.55
N ALA A 32 2.82 9.37 -13.18
CA ALA A 32 3.96 9.61 -14.07
C ALA A 32 3.58 10.43 -15.33
N LEU A 33 2.30 10.47 -15.70
CA LEU A 33 1.79 11.24 -16.84
C LEU A 33 1.20 12.60 -16.42
N ASP A 34 0.90 12.80 -15.13
CA ASP A 34 0.28 14.00 -14.58
C ASP A 34 0.80 14.30 -13.15
N GLU A 35 1.73 15.26 -13.07
CA GLU A 35 2.38 15.71 -11.83
C GLU A 35 1.44 16.52 -10.89
N SER A 36 0.16 16.68 -11.25
CA SER A 36 -0.83 17.37 -10.41
C SER A 36 -1.74 16.41 -9.63
N ALA A 37 -1.53 15.09 -9.75
CA ALA A 37 -2.37 14.10 -9.10
C ALA A 37 -2.17 14.08 -7.57
N ALA A 38 -3.21 14.42 -6.82
CA ALA A 38 -3.24 14.15 -5.38
C ALA A 38 -3.39 12.63 -5.12
N PHE A 39 -2.92 12.14 -3.97
CA PHE A 39 -3.19 10.75 -3.59
C PHE A 39 -4.69 10.46 -3.46
N SER A 40 -5.12 9.36 -4.09
CA SER A 40 -6.53 8.99 -4.16
C SER A 40 -7.02 8.25 -2.91
N ASP A 41 -8.34 8.27 -2.66
CA ASP A 41 -8.97 7.41 -1.65
C ASP A 41 -8.84 5.93 -1.96
N GLU A 42 -8.73 5.57 -3.23
CA GLU A 42 -8.50 4.18 -3.64
C GLU A 42 -7.12 3.70 -3.19
N LEU A 43 -6.08 4.50 -3.41
CA LEU A 43 -4.71 4.18 -2.99
C LEU A 43 -4.59 4.06 -1.47
N LEU A 44 -5.12 5.04 -0.72
CA LEU A 44 -5.09 5.01 0.74
C LEU A 44 -5.77 3.74 1.29
N ARG A 45 -6.92 3.34 0.72
CA ARG A 45 -7.61 2.11 1.11
C ARG A 45 -6.79 0.86 0.76
N ALA A 46 -6.18 0.82 -0.43
CA ALA A 46 -5.36 -0.32 -0.84
C ALA A 46 -4.18 -0.54 0.11
N LEU A 47 -3.46 0.52 0.48
CA LEU A 47 -2.34 0.46 1.42
C LEU A 47 -2.78 0.09 2.83
N HIS A 48 -3.89 0.66 3.30
CA HIS A 48 -4.47 0.34 4.60
C HIS A 48 -4.84 -1.14 4.71
N THR A 49 -5.51 -1.68 3.68
CA THR A 49 -5.89 -3.10 3.64
C THR A 49 -4.69 -4.01 3.49
N LEU A 50 -3.71 -3.68 2.63
CA LEU A 50 -2.46 -4.42 2.48
C LEU A 50 -1.71 -4.55 3.83
N LYS A 51 -1.61 -3.45 4.58
CA LYS A 51 -1.03 -3.44 5.93
C LYS A 51 -1.83 -4.34 6.88
N GLY A 52 -3.15 -4.20 6.89
CA GLY A 52 -4.04 -4.98 7.75
C GLY A 52 -3.95 -6.48 7.48
N SER A 53 -4.01 -6.89 6.21
CA SER A 53 -3.94 -8.29 5.83
C SER A 53 -2.56 -8.91 6.06
N ALA A 54 -1.48 -8.13 5.91
CA ALA A 54 -0.14 -8.57 6.29
C ALA A 54 -0.04 -8.88 7.80
N TYR A 55 -0.60 -8.03 8.67
CA TYR A 55 -0.65 -8.31 10.11
C TYR A 55 -1.50 -9.55 10.42
N MET A 56 -2.67 -9.68 9.78
CA MET A 56 -3.55 -10.84 10.01
C MET A 56 -2.91 -12.17 9.60
N ALA A 57 -2.15 -12.18 8.50
CA ALA A 57 -1.46 -13.37 8.01
C ALA A 57 -0.10 -13.61 8.67
N GLY A 58 0.33 -12.75 9.61
CA GLY A 58 1.62 -12.84 10.27
C GLY A 58 2.82 -12.45 9.39
N VAL A 59 2.59 -11.86 8.21
CA VAL A 59 3.65 -11.46 7.28
C VAL A 59 4.24 -10.11 7.73
N LEU A 60 4.90 -10.11 8.89
CA LEU A 60 5.41 -8.91 9.56
C LEU A 60 6.31 -8.04 8.68
N PRO A 61 7.26 -8.58 7.88
CA PRO A 61 8.07 -7.74 7.01
C PRO A 61 7.25 -6.91 6.02
N MET A 62 6.13 -7.45 5.52
CA MET A 62 5.24 -6.71 4.62
C MET A 62 4.41 -5.67 5.38
N ALA A 63 3.97 -5.99 6.60
CA ALA A 63 3.25 -5.02 7.44
C ALA A 63 4.15 -3.83 7.81
N GLU A 64 5.43 -4.08 8.10
CA GLU A 64 6.44 -3.07 8.41
C GLU A 64 6.76 -2.18 7.19
N LEU A 65 6.77 -2.73 5.97
CA LEU A 65 6.92 -1.94 4.75
C LEU A 65 5.66 -1.14 4.39
N ALA A 66 4.48 -1.73 4.54
CA ALA A 66 3.21 -1.08 4.20
C ALA A 66 2.83 0.05 5.18
N SER A 67 3.27 -0.04 6.43
CA SER A 67 2.96 0.95 7.48
C SER A 67 3.43 2.38 7.18
N PRO A 68 4.72 2.64 6.86
CA PRO A 68 5.17 3.99 6.52
C PRO A 68 4.55 4.49 5.22
N LEU A 69 4.23 3.61 4.27
CA LEU A 69 3.58 3.99 3.01
C LEU A 69 2.11 4.42 3.23
N ASP A 70 1.33 3.66 4.03
CA ASP A 70 -0.03 4.06 4.46
C ASP A 70 -0.01 5.39 5.20
N GLN A 71 0.99 5.62 6.06
CA GLN A 71 1.14 6.89 6.78
C GLN A 71 1.47 8.05 5.83
N LEU A 72 2.44 7.88 4.94
CA LEU A 72 2.85 8.92 3.98
C LEU A 72 1.66 9.38 3.12
N VAL A 73 0.95 8.43 2.52
CA VAL A 73 -0.19 8.72 1.66
C VAL A 73 -1.31 9.42 2.44
N ARG A 74 -1.56 9.00 3.68
CA ARG A 74 -2.54 9.63 4.57
C ARG A 74 -2.19 11.08 4.89
N GLU A 75 -0.92 11.36 5.19
CA GLU A 75 -0.44 12.72 5.51
C GLU A 75 -0.57 13.65 4.31
N PHE A 76 -0.10 13.23 3.13
CA PHE A 76 -0.25 14.02 1.91
C PHE A 76 -1.72 14.32 1.59
N LYS A 77 -2.58 13.31 1.71
CA LYS A 77 -4.02 13.49 1.49
C LYS A 77 -4.64 14.45 2.50
N THR A 78 -4.30 14.31 3.79
CA THR A 78 -4.84 15.13 4.89
C THR A 78 -4.43 16.59 4.74
N ASN A 79 -3.20 16.83 4.27
CA ASN A 79 -2.64 18.17 4.11
C ASN A 79 -2.83 18.73 2.69
N HIS A 80 -3.56 18.05 1.81
CA HIS A 80 -3.78 18.43 0.41
C HIS A 80 -2.48 18.73 -0.35
N LEU A 81 -1.43 17.95 -0.08
CA LEU A 81 -0.14 18.08 -0.76
C LEU A 81 -0.22 17.47 -2.15
N ALA A 82 0.33 18.16 -3.14
CA ALA A 82 0.55 17.60 -4.46
C ALA A 82 1.66 16.54 -4.40
N VAL A 83 1.57 15.54 -5.27
CA VAL A 83 2.59 14.50 -5.41
C VAL A 83 3.50 14.89 -6.58
N GLY A 84 4.80 15.06 -6.33
CA GLY A 84 5.78 15.36 -7.36
C GLY A 84 6.49 14.11 -7.87
N GLN A 85 7.33 14.27 -8.90
CA GLN A 85 8.19 13.20 -9.38
C GLN A 85 9.09 12.57 -8.30
N PRO A 86 9.71 13.33 -7.37
CA PRO A 86 10.56 12.73 -6.33
C PRO A 86 9.81 11.72 -5.46
N GLU A 87 8.53 11.96 -5.18
CA GLU A 87 7.70 11.05 -4.40
C GLU A 87 7.25 9.80 -5.19
N ILE A 88 7.14 9.91 -6.51
CA ILE A 88 6.76 8.79 -7.41
C ILE A 88 7.96 7.86 -7.67
N GLU A 89 9.18 8.40 -7.69
CA GLU A 89 10.42 7.67 -8.00
C GLU A 89 11.15 7.09 -6.78
N LEU A 90 10.60 7.23 -5.57
CA LEU A 90 11.11 6.66 -4.32
C LEU A 90 11.27 5.13 -4.37
#